data_AF-A0AAD9SU28-F1
#
_entry.id   AF-A0AAD9SU28-F1
#
_cell.length_a   1.000
_cell.length_b   1.000
_cell.length_c   1.000
_cell.angle_alpha   90.00
_cell.angle_beta   90.00
_cell.angle_gamma   90.00
#
_symmetry.space_group_name_H-M   'P 1'
#
loop_
_entity.id
_entity.type
_entity.pdbx_description
1 polymer ?
#
loop_
_entity_poly.entity_id
_entity_poly.type
_entity_poly.pdbx_seq_one_letter_code
_entity_poly.pdbx_strand_id
1 'polypeptide(L)'
;MFLLASWLAFGNILSQQRSVVAADKCWRDTACTGPADAAFPGEWDQYNYAPVSRTVSPVSYYSPTGGAPASFPGEVVLEGSNTQLIFDFGQEVGGIVTVTYSATGSGNLGLAFTEAKNWTGEASDSSNGSFNPDGALFAAITPTAESNYTMPDAKLRGGFRYLTLFTQTSSAIQVKVEDIVVELAIQPSWSNLRAYQGYFSCSDPLLTKIWYSGAYTLQTNAVPPYTGRHFPILGSGWSNELDLSAGTTGGTVYVDGSKRDRTVWPGDLAIAVPSILVSTGDWEGVANTLQILYNEQTSAGELPFAGPGMTTYGSDTYHLITLIASFDYFFWTNDQGWLETTYPKYQRAMNFITGKIDSTGLLSVTGTNDWGRVFQGGHNTAANMLMYKVLTSASQLATWAGDSASSTTWSQQASTLKTAVNQLNYDAAAG
;
A
#
# COMPACT_ATOMS: atom_id res chain seq x y z
N MET A 1 -2.60 55.79 -58.87
CA MET A 1 -3.29 54.52 -59.17
C MET A 1 -2.96 53.57 -58.05
N PHE A 2 -3.70 53.65 -56.93
CA PHE A 2 -4.99 52.99 -56.66
C PHE A 2 -4.80 51.47 -56.44
N LEU A 3 -4.89 51.03 -55.17
CA LEU A 3 -5.93 50.14 -54.60
C LEU A 3 -5.62 48.65 -54.87
N LEU A 4 -5.82 47.65 -54.01
CA LEU A 4 -6.74 47.37 -52.89
C LEU A 4 -6.13 46.14 -52.15
N ALA A 5 -6.06 46.15 -50.81
CA ALA A 5 -6.90 45.35 -49.89
C ALA A 5 -6.55 43.85 -49.82
N SER A 6 -6.09 43.26 -48.69
CA SER A 6 -6.64 43.16 -47.32
C SER A 6 -7.28 41.78 -47.06
N TRP A 7 -6.86 41.14 -45.95
CA TRP A 7 -7.52 40.06 -45.17
C TRP A 7 -7.25 38.63 -45.69
N LEU A 8 -6.91 37.60 -44.89
CA LEU A 8 -7.26 37.23 -43.52
C LEU A 8 -6.05 36.61 -42.78
N ALA A 9 -5.76 37.11 -41.59
CA ALA A 9 -5.07 36.37 -40.54
C ALA A 9 -6.17 35.80 -39.63
N PHE A 10 -6.41 34.49 -39.66
CA PHE A 10 -7.23 33.78 -38.66
C PHE A 10 -6.87 32.29 -38.65
N GLY A 11 -6.62 31.76 -37.45
CA GLY A 11 -6.84 30.35 -37.12
C GLY A 11 -5.60 29.46 -37.12
N ASN A 12 -4.88 29.42 -35.99
CA ASN A 12 -4.58 28.17 -35.27
C ASN A 12 -3.82 28.49 -33.97
N ILE A 13 -4.48 29.26 -33.09
CA ILE A 13 -4.22 29.24 -31.66
C ILE A 13 -5.50 28.66 -31.07
N LEU A 14 -5.52 27.35 -30.80
CA LEU A 14 -6.43 26.65 -29.86
C LEU A 14 -6.25 25.14 -29.99
N SER A 15 -5.27 24.57 -29.27
CA SER A 15 -5.47 23.31 -28.55
C SER A 15 -4.50 23.17 -27.39
N GLN A 16 -4.25 24.25 -26.64
CA GLN A 16 -4.10 24.08 -25.20
C GLN A 16 -5.52 23.99 -24.65
N GLN A 17 -6.14 22.81 -24.79
CA GLN A 17 -7.15 22.42 -23.82
C GLN A 17 -6.41 22.38 -22.49
N ARG A 18 -6.47 23.51 -21.75
CA ARG A 18 -6.41 23.43 -20.30
C ARG A 18 -7.56 22.52 -19.95
N SER A 19 -7.25 21.24 -19.74
CA SER A 19 -8.12 20.33 -19.04
C SER A 19 -8.61 21.10 -17.83
N VAL A 20 -9.91 21.38 -17.79
CA VAL A 20 -10.54 21.88 -16.58
C VAL A 20 -10.35 20.74 -15.60
N VAL A 21 -9.26 20.79 -14.81
CA VAL A 21 -8.99 19.84 -13.74
C VAL A 21 -10.14 20.05 -12.78
N ALA A 22 -11.16 19.20 -12.90
CA ALA A 22 -12.12 19.01 -11.82
C ALA A 22 -11.27 18.76 -10.58
N ALA A 23 -11.54 19.46 -9.48
CA ALA A 23 -10.81 19.23 -8.22
C ALA A 23 -10.80 17.71 -7.97
N ASP A 24 -9.62 17.10 -8.06
CA ASP A 24 -9.50 15.65 -7.96
C ASP A 24 -10.09 15.24 -6.61
N LYS A 25 -11.03 14.30 -6.64
CA LYS A 25 -11.70 13.83 -5.44
C LYS A 25 -10.82 12.78 -4.76
N CYS A 26 -10.91 12.73 -3.44
CA CYS A 26 -10.42 11.60 -2.67
C CYS A 26 -11.21 10.34 -3.00
N TRP A 27 -10.74 9.19 -2.52
CA TRP A 27 -11.38 7.91 -2.80
C TRP A 27 -12.81 7.89 -2.23
N ARG A 28 -13.80 8.09 -3.12
CA ARG A 28 -15.23 7.98 -2.84
C ARG A 28 -15.65 8.75 -1.58
N ASP A 29 -16.15 8.05 -0.56
CA ASP A 29 -16.64 8.63 0.69
C ASP A 29 -15.50 8.95 1.70
N THR A 30 -14.24 8.72 1.32
CA THR A 30 -13.08 9.07 2.16
C THR A 30 -12.91 10.58 2.19
N ALA A 31 -12.83 11.15 3.40
CA ALA A 31 -12.56 12.57 3.57
C ALA A 31 -11.17 12.94 3.00
N CYS A 32 -11.11 14.09 2.33
CA CYS A 32 -9.85 14.66 1.87
C CYS A 32 -9.12 15.35 3.02
N THR A 33 -8.27 14.59 3.72
CA THR A 33 -7.40 15.10 4.79
C THR A 33 -5.95 15.25 4.35
N GLY A 34 -5.58 14.69 3.19
CA GLY A 34 -4.26 14.81 2.61
C GLY A 34 -3.89 16.24 2.16
N PRO A 35 -2.59 16.50 1.96
CA PRO A 35 -2.11 17.77 1.47
C PRO A 35 -2.64 18.07 0.06
N ALA A 36 -2.96 19.35 -0.19
CA ALA A 36 -3.38 19.82 -1.51
C ALA A 36 -2.18 19.98 -2.47
N ASP A 37 -1.01 20.33 -1.92
CA ASP A 37 0.19 20.68 -2.67
C ASP A 37 1.42 19.96 -2.10
N ALA A 38 2.39 19.67 -2.97
CA ALA A 38 3.69 19.17 -2.53
C ALA A 38 4.42 20.25 -1.72
N ALA A 39 5.04 19.88 -0.59
CA ALA A 39 5.78 20.84 0.24
C ALA A 39 7.01 21.41 -0.50
N PHE A 40 7.60 20.60 -1.39
CA PHE A 40 8.85 20.93 -2.10
C PHE A 40 8.73 20.55 -3.58
N PRO A 41 8.09 21.38 -4.42
CA PRO A 41 8.09 21.17 -5.87
C PRO A 41 9.48 21.48 -6.46
N GLY A 42 9.92 20.71 -7.45
CA GLY A 42 11.25 20.90 -8.06
C GLY A 42 11.57 19.95 -9.21
N GLU A 43 12.80 20.03 -9.74
CA GLU A 43 13.22 19.21 -10.90
C GLU A 43 13.19 17.70 -10.60
N TRP A 44 13.27 17.30 -9.33
CA TRP A 44 13.14 15.91 -8.90
C TRP A 44 11.74 15.33 -9.12
N ASP A 45 10.71 16.16 -9.33
CA ASP A 45 9.35 15.71 -9.57
C ASP A 45 9.24 14.84 -10.84
N GLN A 46 10.20 14.92 -11.76
CA GLN A 46 10.31 14.01 -12.90
C GLN A 46 10.47 12.53 -12.49
N TYR A 47 10.92 12.27 -11.25
CA TYR A 47 11.08 10.93 -10.69
C TYR A 47 9.89 10.50 -9.83
N ASN A 48 8.95 11.40 -9.52
CA ASN A 48 7.77 11.05 -8.75
C ASN A 48 6.82 10.23 -9.64
N TYR A 49 6.61 8.97 -9.27
CA TYR A 49 5.78 8.00 -9.98
C TYR A 49 4.29 8.08 -9.61
N ALA A 50 3.91 8.90 -8.62
CA ALA A 50 2.51 9.04 -8.24
C ALA A 50 1.65 9.59 -9.39
N PRO A 51 0.51 8.97 -9.74
CA PRO A 51 -0.37 9.47 -10.78
C PRO A 51 -0.78 10.93 -10.59
N VAL A 52 -0.94 11.66 -11.70
CA VAL A 52 -1.40 13.06 -11.67
C VAL A 52 -2.90 13.19 -11.41
N SER A 53 -3.67 12.10 -11.51
CA SER A 53 -5.11 12.06 -11.26
C SER A 53 -5.50 10.76 -10.57
N ARG A 54 -6.63 10.80 -9.86
CA ARG A 54 -7.29 9.64 -9.25
C ARG A 54 -7.74 8.60 -10.29
N THR A 55 -7.92 9.02 -11.55
CA THR A 55 -8.32 8.14 -12.64
C THR A 55 -7.20 8.04 -13.66
N VAL A 56 -6.76 6.82 -13.99
CA VAL A 56 -5.66 6.58 -14.94
C VAL A 56 -6.07 5.61 -16.04
N SER A 57 -5.46 5.78 -17.21
CA SER A 57 -5.65 4.90 -18.37
C SER A 57 -4.33 4.21 -18.74
N PRO A 58 -4.37 3.07 -19.46
CA PRO A 58 -3.18 2.48 -20.05
C PRO A 58 -2.45 3.48 -20.95
N VAL A 59 -1.12 3.39 -21.03
CA VAL A 59 -0.32 4.21 -21.96
C VAL A 59 -0.04 3.48 -23.27
N SER A 60 -0.10 2.15 -23.25
CA SER A 60 0.11 1.32 -24.43
C SER A 60 -0.60 -0.02 -24.32
N TYR A 61 -0.72 -0.72 -25.46
CA TYR A 61 -1.20 -2.09 -25.51
C TYR A 61 -0.43 -2.92 -26.56
N TYR A 62 -0.45 -4.24 -26.42
CA TYR A 62 0.21 -5.15 -27.35
C TYR A 62 -0.44 -6.53 -27.41
N SER A 63 -0.16 -7.25 -28.50
CA SER A 63 -0.55 -8.66 -28.64
C SER A 63 0.42 -9.58 -27.86
N PRO A 64 -0.07 -10.62 -27.18
CA PRO A 64 0.79 -11.60 -26.52
C PRO A 64 1.66 -12.41 -27.48
N THR A 65 1.28 -12.49 -28.77
CA THR A 65 2.09 -13.13 -29.81
C THR A 65 3.30 -12.29 -30.24
N GLY A 66 3.48 -11.11 -29.63
CA GLY A 66 4.58 -10.19 -29.91
C GLY A 66 4.15 -8.98 -30.73
N GLY A 67 5.14 -8.20 -31.17
CA GLY A 67 4.94 -6.92 -31.86
C GLY A 67 5.37 -5.73 -31.01
N ALA A 68 5.51 -4.57 -31.66
CA ALA A 68 5.78 -3.32 -30.96
C ALA A 68 4.51 -2.87 -30.22
N PRO A 69 4.63 -2.36 -28.98
CA PRO A 69 3.49 -1.75 -28.29
C PRO A 69 2.91 -0.58 -29.09
N ALA A 70 1.58 -0.52 -29.18
CA ALA A 70 0.83 0.60 -29.72
C ALA A 70 0.40 1.54 -28.59
N SER A 71 0.29 2.84 -28.87
CA SER A 71 -0.20 3.82 -27.88
C SER A 71 -1.68 3.65 -27.58
N PHE A 72 -2.06 3.92 -26.33
CA PHE A 72 -3.47 4.00 -25.89
C PHE A 72 -3.77 5.42 -25.36
N PRO A 73 -4.96 6.00 -25.60
CA PRO A 73 -6.08 5.46 -26.38
C PRO A 73 -5.76 5.33 -27.88
N GLY A 74 -6.35 4.32 -28.51
CA GLY A 74 -6.18 4.00 -29.92
C GLY A 74 -7.32 3.09 -30.41
N GLU A 75 -7.35 2.75 -31.69
CA GLU A 75 -8.37 1.84 -32.21
C GLU A 75 -8.08 0.41 -31.73
N VAL A 76 -8.88 -0.08 -30.78
CA VAL A 76 -8.71 -1.39 -30.16
C VAL A 76 -9.97 -2.22 -30.42
N VAL A 77 -9.81 -3.30 -31.19
CA VAL A 77 -10.90 -4.23 -31.48
C VAL A 77 -10.48 -5.65 -31.13
N LEU A 78 -11.25 -6.29 -30.24
CA LEU A 78 -11.16 -7.71 -29.92
C LEU A 78 -12.18 -8.43 -30.81
N GLU A 79 -11.71 -9.01 -31.91
CA GLU A 79 -12.55 -9.69 -32.90
C GLU A 79 -12.51 -11.20 -32.75
N GLY A 80 -13.69 -11.82 -32.70
CA GLY A 80 -13.81 -13.27 -32.72
C GLY A 80 -13.38 -13.92 -31.40
N SER A 81 -13.07 -15.20 -31.49
CA SER A 81 -12.86 -16.07 -30.34
C SER A 81 -11.36 -16.26 -30.05
N ASN A 82 -10.96 -16.26 -28.77
CA ASN A 82 -9.57 -16.34 -28.29
C ASN A 82 -8.68 -15.16 -28.72
N THR A 83 -9.26 -13.97 -28.83
CA THR A 83 -8.48 -12.75 -29.06
C THR A 83 -8.17 -12.11 -27.73
N GLN A 84 -6.91 -11.72 -27.52
CA GLN A 84 -6.47 -11.05 -26.30
C GLN A 84 -5.50 -9.92 -26.58
N LEU A 85 -5.59 -8.86 -25.78
CA LEU A 85 -4.69 -7.71 -25.79
C LEU A 85 -4.27 -7.38 -24.37
N ILE A 86 -3.00 -7.02 -24.22
CA ILE A 86 -2.39 -6.67 -22.94
C ILE A 86 -2.16 -5.17 -22.92
N PHE A 87 -2.74 -4.51 -21.94
CA PHE A 87 -2.65 -3.07 -21.69
C PHE A 87 -1.63 -2.80 -20.59
N ASP A 88 -0.66 -1.94 -20.88
CA ASP A 88 0.39 -1.52 -19.95
C ASP A 88 0.10 -0.09 -19.46
N PHE A 89 -0.05 0.07 -18.15
CA PHE A 89 -0.23 1.37 -17.49
C PHE A 89 1.09 2.16 -17.36
N GLY A 90 2.23 1.56 -17.71
CA GLY A 90 3.56 2.17 -17.62
C GLY A 90 4.15 2.13 -16.21
N GLN A 91 3.30 1.96 -15.20
CA GLN A 91 3.63 1.91 -13.78
C GLN A 91 2.64 1.05 -13.02
N GLU A 92 3.00 0.70 -11.79
CA GLU A 92 2.12 0.02 -10.84
C GLU A 92 0.90 0.90 -10.55
N VAL A 93 -0.29 0.34 -10.59
CA VAL A 93 -1.57 0.99 -10.26
C VAL A 93 -2.40 0.04 -9.37
N GLY A 94 -3.54 0.50 -8.87
CA GLY A 94 -4.45 -0.37 -8.12
C GLY A 94 -5.76 0.30 -7.79
N GLY A 95 -6.87 -0.42 -7.93
CA GLY A 95 -8.21 0.13 -7.75
C GLY A 95 -9.27 -0.57 -8.59
N ILE A 96 -10.25 0.19 -9.08
CA ILE A 96 -11.45 -0.30 -9.78
C ILE A 96 -11.38 0.03 -11.27
N VAL A 97 -11.50 -1.00 -12.10
CA VAL A 97 -11.43 -0.86 -13.55
C VAL A 97 -12.83 -0.65 -14.13
N THR A 98 -12.94 0.31 -15.03
CA THR A 98 -14.07 0.47 -15.93
C THR A 98 -13.60 0.38 -17.37
N VAL A 99 -14.29 -0.44 -18.16
CA VAL A 99 -14.07 -0.57 -19.61
C VAL A 99 -15.30 0.00 -20.32
N THR A 100 -15.08 1.03 -21.14
CA THR A 100 -16.09 1.59 -22.05
C THR A 100 -15.93 0.89 -23.39
N TYR A 101 -17.02 0.36 -23.94
CA TYR A 101 -16.97 -0.44 -25.17
C TYR A 101 -18.23 -0.31 -26.03
N SER A 102 -18.07 -0.60 -27.31
CA SER A 102 -19.17 -0.96 -28.21
C SER A 102 -19.03 -2.43 -28.62
N ALA A 103 -20.15 -3.11 -28.89
CA ALA A 103 -20.09 -4.54 -29.18
C ALA A 103 -21.13 -4.99 -30.20
N THR A 104 -20.72 -5.95 -31.03
CA THR A 104 -21.63 -6.75 -31.86
C THR A 104 -21.55 -8.22 -31.44
N GLY A 105 -22.69 -8.90 -31.47
CA GLY A 105 -22.82 -10.25 -30.90
C GLY A 105 -22.86 -10.27 -29.37
N SER A 106 -22.91 -11.48 -28.80
CA SER A 106 -22.97 -11.70 -27.35
C SER A 106 -21.88 -12.68 -26.92
N GLY A 107 -21.34 -12.49 -25.72
CA GLY A 107 -20.24 -13.31 -25.20
C GLY A 107 -19.73 -12.78 -23.86
N ASN A 108 -18.54 -13.23 -23.46
CA ASN A 108 -17.86 -12.73 -22.27
C ASN A 108 -16.58 -11.98 -22.65
N LEU A 109 -16.37 -10.82 -22.04
CA LEU A 109 -15.09 -10.14 -21.99
C LEU A 109 -14.39 -10.53 -20.69
N GLY A 110 -13.23 -11.18 -20.81
CA GLY A 110 -12.37 -11.56 -19.70
C GLY A 110 -11.41 -10.42 -19.32
N LEU A 111 -11.17 -10.25 -18.01
CA LEU A 111 -10.21 -9.30 -17.46
C LEU A 111 -9.25 -10.05 -16.52
N ALA A 112 -7.95 -9.96 -16.80
CA ALA A 112 -6.91 -10.56 -15.99
C ALA A 112 -5.78 -9.57 -15.67
N PHE A 113 -5.25 -9.63 -14.45
CA PHE A 113 -4.38 -8.59 -13.88
C PHE A 113 -3.04 -9.15 -13.43
N THR A 114 -1.94 -8.45 -13.74
CA THR A 114 -0.60 -8.84 -13.30
C THR A 114 0.30 -7.63 -13.02
N GLU A 115 1.22 -7.76 -12.07
CA GLU A 115 2.26 -6.73 -11.81
C GLU A 115 3.40 -6.79 -12.85
N ALA A 116 3.72 -7.98 -13.34
CA ALA A 116 4.90 -8.20 -14.18
C ALA A 116 4.58 -8.79 -15.55
N LYS A 117 5.24 -8.23 -16.57
CA LYS A 117 5.04 -8.55 -18.00
C LYS A 117 5.13 -10.04 -18.32
N ASN A 118 6.04 -10.77 -17.66
CA ASN A 118 6.29 -12.18 -17.95
C ASN A 118 5.14 -13.10 -17.52
N TRP A 119 4.17 -12.60 -16.76
CA TRP A 119 3.05 -13.37 -16.23
C TRP A 119 1.70 -12.99 -16.84
N THR A 120 1.68 -12.06 -17.81
CA THR A 120 0.44 -11.63 -18.48
C THR A 120 -0.21 -12.78 -19.23
N GLY A 121 -1.54 -12.81 -19.24
CA GLY A 121 -2.34 -13.81 -19.93
C GLY A 121 -3.79 -13.78 -19.43
N GLU A 122 -4.55 -14.84 -19.72
CA GLU A 122 -5.98 -14.95 -19.37
C GLU A 122 -6.24 -15.27 -17.89
N ALA A 123 -5.19 -15.37 -17.07
CA ALA A 123 -5.29 -15.59 -15.64
C ALA A 123 -4.53 -14.50 -14.88
N SER A 124 -5.18 -13.90 -13.89
CA SER A 124 -4.56 -12.94 -12.98
C SER A 124 -3.54 -13.65 -12.09
N ASP A 125 -2.47 -12.94 -11.72
CA ASP A 125 -1.48 -13.47 -10.78
C ASP A 125 -2.08 -13.66 -9.38
N SER A 126 -1.41 -14.43 -8.53
CA SER A 126 -1.96 -14.81 -7.23
C SER A 126 -1.99 -13.61 -6.26
N SER A 127 -3.19 -13.12 -5.95
CA SER A 127 -3.39 -12.04 -4.96
C SER A 127 -4.11 -12.50 -3.69
N ASN A 128 -4.73 -13.69 -3.70
CA ASN A 128 -5.54 -14.16 -2.58
C ASN A 128 -4.75 -14.94 -1.50
N GLY A 129 -3.49 -15.32 -1.76
CA GLY A 129 -2.65 -16.11 -0.85
C GLY A 129 -2.76 -17.63 -0.95
N SER A 130 -3.55 -18.16 -1.90
CA SER A 130 -3.72 -19.61 -2.14
C SER A 130 -2.59 -20.25 -2.95
N PHE A 131 -1.65 -19.45 -3.46
CA PHE A 131 -0.57 -19.85 -4.39
C PHE A 131 -1.06 -20.46 -5.71
N ASN A 132 -2.35 -20.37 -6.02
CA ASN A 132 -2.92 -20.62 -7.34
C ASN A 132 -3.19 -19.28 -8.04
N PRO A 133 -3.21 -19.24 -9.40
CA PRO A 133 -3.69 -18.08 -10.13
C PRO A 133 -5.13 -17.75 -9.73
N ASP A 134 -5.45 -16.46 -9.63
CA ASP A 134 -6.80 -16.05 -9.22
C ASP A 134 -7.83 -16.24 -10.35
N GLY A 135 -7.39 -16.46 -11.58
CA GLY A 135 -8.25 -16.53 -12.76
C GLY A 135 -8.60 -15.14 -13.30
N ALA A 136 -9.75 -15.00 -13.96
CA ALA A 136 -10.19 -13.74 -14.57
C ALA A 136 -11.59 -13.34 -14.08
N LEU A 137 -11.89 -12.04 -14.18
CA LEU A 137 -13.26 -11.57 -14.15
C LEU A 137 -13.88 -11.72 -15.53
N PHE A 138 -15.18 -12.00 -15.58
CA PHE A 138 -15.93 -12.09 -16.82
C PHE A 138 -17.09 -11.11 -16.79
N ALA A 139 -17.10 -10.20 -17.76
CA ALA A 139 -18.22 -9.33 -18.05
C ALA A 139 -19.10 -9.97 -19.13
N ALA A 140 -20.40 -10.13 -18.85
CA ALA A 140 -21.35 -10.55 -19.86
C ALA A 140 -21.63 -9.39 -20.81
N ILE A 141 -21.36 -9.59 -22.10
CA ILE A 141 -21.49 -8.58 -23.15
C ILE A 141 -22.65 -8.96 -24.08
N THR A 142 -23.46 -7.96 -24.41
CA THR A 142 -24.53 -8.02 -25.41
C THR A 142 -24.33 -6.91 -26.45
N PRO A 143 -24.99 -7.00 -27.62
CA PRO A 143 -24.87 -5.98 -28.66
C PRO A 143 -25.26 -4.60 -28.12
N THR A 144 -24.38 -3.63 -28.30
CA THR A 144 -24.59 -2.26 -27.84
C THR A 144 -23.81 -1.28 -28.70
N ALA A 145 -24.37 -0.08 -28.87
CA ALA A 145 -23.65 1.04 -29.49
C ALA A 145 -22.59 1.63 -28.54
N GLU A 146 -22.84 1.60 -27.23
CA GLU A 146 -21.90 2.01 -26.17
C GLU A 146 -22.40 1.45 -24.83
N SER A 147 -21.49 0.95 -24.00
CA SER A 147 -21.78 0.55 -22.63
C SER A 147 -20.51 0.55 -21.78
N ASN A 148 -20.70 0.50 -20.46
CA ASN A 148 -19.61 0.46 -19.49
C ASN A 148 -19.71 -0.83 -18.67
N TYR A 149 -18.59 -1.54 -18.56
CA TYR A 149 -18.41 -2.56 -17.54
C TYR A 149 -17.48 -2.01 -16.45
N THR A 150 -18.02 -1.80 -15.25
CA THR A 150 -17.24 -1.52 -14.04
C THR A 150 -17.17 -2.78 -13.19
N MET A 151 -15.96 -3.17 -12.78
CA MET A 151 -15.82 -4.36 -11.95
C MET A 151 -16.42 -4.17 -10.54
N PRO A 152 -16.94 -5.24 -9.90
CA PRO A 152 -17.48 -5.13 -8.55
C PRO A 152 -16.42 -4.66 -7.54
N ASP A 153 -16.84 -3.90 -6.52
CA ASP A 153 -15.94 -3.40 -5.47
C ASP A 153 -15.19 -4.51 -4.73
N ALA A 154 -15.88 -5.62 -4.43
CA ALA A 154 -15.26 -6.81 -3.85
C ALA A 154 -14.09 -7.34 -4.70
N LYS A 155 -14.12 -7.10 -6.02
CA LYS A 155 -13.08 -7.50 -6.96
C LYS A 155 -12.08 -6.39 -7.24
N LEU A 156 -12.01 -5.35 -6.39
CA LEU A 156 -10.92 -4.37 -6.39
C LEU A 156 -9.60 -5.09 -6.58
N ARG A 157 -8.88 -4.74 -7.63
CA ARG A 157 -7.54 -5.28 -7.83
C ARG A 157 -6.59 -4.36 -7.08
N GLY A 158 -5.76 -4.99 -6.25
CA GLY A 158 -4.65 -4.34 -5.59
C GLY A 158 -3.59 -3.87 -6.60
N GLY A 159 -2.32 -4.06 -6.29
CA GLY A 159 -1.24 -3.83 -7.24
C GLY A 159 -1.42 -4.61 -8.54
N PHE A 160 -1.40 -3.90 -9.67
CA PHE A 160 -1.13 -4.44 -10.99
C PHE A 160 -0.54 -3.35 -11.89
N ARG A 161 0.17 -3.75 -12.96
CA ARG A 161 0.61 -2.85 -14.03
C ARG A 161 0.02 -3.22 -15.38
N TYR A 162 -0.33 -4.48 -15.57
CA TYR A 162 -0.82 -5.02 -16.84
C TYR A 162 -2.24 -5.56 -16.66
N LEU A 163 -3.12 -5.16 -17.57
CA LEU A 163 -4.48 -5.69 -17.72
C LEU A 163 -4.56 -6.43 -19.04
N THR A 164 -4.96 -7.70 -19.02
CA THR A 164 -5.28 -8.47 -20.22
C THR A 164 -6.79 -8.47 -20.42
N LEU A 165 -7.24 -7.97 -21.57
CA LEU A 165 -8.62 -8.12 -22.02
C LEU A 165 -8.69 -9.22 -23.08
N PHE A 166 -9.66 -10.12 -22.98
CA PHE A 166 -9.77 -11.25 -23.90
C PHE A 166 -11.20 -11.73 -24.14
N THR A 167 -11.44 -12.33 -25.30
CA THR A 167 -12.72 -12.98 -25.67
C THR A 167 -12.57 -14.50 -25.65
N GLN A 168 -13.57 -15.21 -25.14
CA GLN A 168 -13.53 -16.67 -25.04
C GLN A 168 -13.91 -17.39 -26.35
N THR A 169 -13.45 -18.64 -26.46
CA THR A 169 -13.48 -19.52 -27.64
C THR A 169 -14.86 -19.76 -28.27
N SER A 170 -15.93 -19.53 -27.52
CA SER A 170 -17.30 -19.87 -27.90
C SER A 170 -18.16 -18.68 -28.34
N SER A 171 -17.61 -17.46 -28.37
CA SER A 171 -18.38 -16.23 -28.60
C SER A 171 -18.17 -15.69 -30.01
N ALA A 172 -19.24 -15.59 -30.81
CA ALA A 172 -19.26 -14.75 -32.02
C ALA A 172 -19.48 -13.30 -31.60
N ILE A 173 -18.46 -12.72 -30.96
CA ILE A 173 -18.47 -11.35 -30.41
C ILE A 173 -17.36 -10.52 -31.07
N GLN A 174 -17.64 -9.25 -31.27
CA GLN A 174 -16.65 -8.23 -31.54
C GLN A 174 -16.83 -7.14 -30.48
N VAL A 175 -15.77 -6.85 -29.74
CA VAL A 175 -15.75 -5.79 -28.73
C VAL A 175 -14.75 -4.74 -29.17
N LYS A 176 -15.24 -3.53 -29.44
CA LYS A 176 -14.38 -2.37 -29.63
C LYS A 176 -14.24 -1.65 -28.30
N VAL A 177 -13.01 -1.58 -27.80
CA VAL A 177 -12.69 -0.91 -26.53
C VAL A 177 -12.47 0.55 -26.84
N GLU A 178 -13.36 1.40 -26.32
CA GLU A 178 -13.32 2.85 -26.51
C GLU A 178 -12.47 3.52 -25.42
N ASP A 179 -12.53 3.02 -24.19
CA ASP A 179 -11.74 3.53 -23.07
C ASP A 179 -11.52 2.46 -21.99
N ILE A 180 -10.41 2.61 -21.26
CA ILE A 180 -10.10 1.85 -20.05
C ILE A 180 -9.61 2.83 -19.01
N VAL A 181 -10.29 2.84 -17.86
CA VAL A 181 -9.91 3.67 -16.73
C VAL A 181 -9.81 2.85 -15.45
N VAL A 182 -8.88 3.24 -14.58
CA VAL A 182 -8.75 2.72 -13.21
C VAL A 182 -9.00 3.87 -12.26
N GLU A 183 -10.06 3.78 -11.46
CA GLU A 183 -10.23 4.62 -10.28
C GLU A 183 -9.25 4.10 -9.21
N LEU A 184 -8.23 4.87 -8.87
CA LEU A 184 -7.15 4.45 -7.99
C LEU A 184 -7.57 4.44 -6.53
N ALA A 185 -7.38 3.33 -5.84
CA ALA A 185 -7.64 3.23 -4.40
C ALA A 185 -6.42 3.62 -3.53
N ILE A 186 -5.24 3.80 -4.12
CA ILE A 186 -4.01 4.12 -3.40
C ILE A 186 -4.05 5.51 -2.76
N GLN A 187 -3.52 5.69 -1.55
CA GLN A 187 -3.52 6.96 -0.82
C GLN A 187 -4.91 7.65 -0.83
N PRO A 188 -5.92 7.03 -0.20
CA PRO A 188 -7.32 7.35 -0.43
C PRO A 188 -7.75 8.73 0.06
N SER A 189 -7.10 9.27 1.11
CA SER A 189 -7.43 10.57 1.68
C SER A 189 -6.80 11.78 0.96
N TRP A 190 -6.05 11.56 -0.13
CA TRP A 190 -5.35 12.62 -0.84
C TRP A 190 -6.06 12.97 -2.16
N SER A 191 -6.41 14.22 -2.36
CA SER A 191 -6.92 14.70 -3.65
C SER A 191 -5.79 14.81 -4.67
N ASN A 192 -4.62 15.29 -4.25
CA ASN A 192 -3.42 15.36 -5.06
C ASN A 192 -2.45 14.24 -4.68
N LEU A 193 -2.43 13.16 -5.48
CA LEU A 193 -1.54 12.02 -5.24
C LEU A 193 -0.05 12.38 -5.30
N ARG A 194 0.33 13.50 -5.91
CA ARG A 194 1.73 13.93 -6.03
C ARG A 194 2.17 14.88 -4.93
N ALA A 195 1.29 15.22 -3.98
CA ALA A 195 1.55 16.17 -2.90
C ALA A 195 2.47 15.61 -1.79
N TYR A 196 3.62 15.04 -2.16
CA TYR A 196 4.58 14.52 -1.20
C TYR A 196 5.12 15.66 -0.32
N GLN A 197 5.25 15.39 0.97
CA GLN A 197 5.71 16.38 1.95
C GLN A 197 7.22 16.32 2.21
N GLY A 198 7.93 15.37 1.60
CA GLY A 198 9.38 15.31 1.55
C GLY A 198 9.92 15.21 0.13
N TYR A 199 11.20 15.50 -0.04
CA TYR A 199 11.92 15.34 -1.29
C TYR A 199 13.34 14.83 -1.06
N PHE A 200 13.91 14.23 -2.09
CA PHE A 200 15.32 13.87 -2.11
C PHE A 200 15.86 14.07 -3.52
N SER A 201 17.00 14.73 -3.64
CA SER A 201 17.73 14.86 -4.90
C SER A 201 19.23 14.87 -4.63
N CYS A 202 19.99 14.20 -5.49
CA CYS A 202 21.44 14.19 -5.39
C CYS A 202 22.06 14.12 -6.80
N SER A 203 23.39 14.20 -6.87
CA SER A 203 24.11 14.16 -8.14
C SER A 203 24.02 12.80 -8.87
N ASP A 204 23.58 11.74 -8.18
CA ASP A 204 23.34 10.44 -8.79
C ASP A 204 21.83 10.26 -9.10
N PRO A 205 21.44 10.29 -10.39
CA PRO A 205 20.03 10.15 -10.76
C PRO A 205 19.46 8.76 -10.43
N LEU A 206 20.28 7.72 -10.28
CA LEU A 206 19.81 6.40 -9.88
C LEU A 206 19.39 6.40 -8.40
N LEU A 207 20.17 7.02 -7.51
CA LEU A 207 19.82 7.13 -6.10
C LEU A 207 18.54 7.95 -5.90
N THR A 208 18.37 9.04 -6.67
CA THR A 208 17.11 9.79 -6.68
C THR A 208 15.94 8.91 -7.15
N LYS A 209 16.10 8.16 -8.24
CA LYS A 209 15.05 7.22 -8.71
C LYS A 209 14.70 6.16 -7.67
N ILE A 210 15.69 5.60 -6.96
CA ILE A 210 15.46 4.59 -5.91
C ILE A 210 14.61 5.19 -4.79
N TRP A 211 14.90 6.42 -4.37
CA TRP A 211 14.13 7.10 -3.32
C TRP A 211 12.66 7.27 -3.72
N TYR A 212 12.38 7.77 -4.93
CA TYR A 212 11.00 7.94 -5.40
C TYR A 212 10.29 6.62 -5.71
N SER A 213 11.03 5.57 -6.08
CA SER A 213 10.47 4.21 -6.21
C SER A 213 10.03 3.67 -4.84
N GLY A 214 10.83 3.91 -3.80
CA GLY A 214 10.48 3.59 -2.42
C GLY A 214 9.25 4.38 -1.93
N ALA A 215 9.23 5.70 -2.15
CA ALA A 215 8.09 6.55 -1.80
C ALA A 215 6.80 6.11 -2.49
N TYR A 216 6.88 5.77 -3.79
CA TYR A 216 5.72 5.27 -4.52
C TYR A 216 5.27 3.90 -4.03
N THR A 217 6.21 3.02 -3.67
CA THR A 217 5.88 1.72 -3.06
C THR A 217 5.08 1.91 -1.78
N LEU A 218 5.51 2.82 -0.89
CA LEU A 218 4.76 3.15 0.33
C LEU A 218 3.36 3.68 0.02
N GLN A 219 3.25 4.57 -0.96
CA GLN A 219 1.96 5.13 -1.39
C GLN A 219 0.99 4.08 -1.93
N THR A 220 1.48 3.11 -2.71
CA THR A 220 0.63 2.02 -3.22
C THR A 220 0.10 1.10 -2.11
N ASN A 221 0.76 1.11 -0.95
CA ASN A 221 0.39 0.34 0.24
C ASN A 221 -0.48 1.13 1.23
N ALA A 222 -0.72 2.41 0.99
CA ALA A 222 -1.74 3.20 1.69
C ALA A 222 -3.10 2.93 1.02
N VAL A 223 -4.01 2.24 1.69
CA VAL A 223 -5.28 1.76 1.10
C VAL A 223 -6.49 2.20 1.93
N PRO A 224 -7.72 2.20 1.37
CA PRO A 224 -8.94 2.42 2.14
C PRO A 224 -9.15 1.27 3.14
N PRO A 225 -9.58 1.54 4.39
CA PRO A 225 -9.75 0.50 5.41
C PRO A 225 -10.64 -0.67 5.01
N TYR A 226 -11.65 -0.46 4.16
CA TYR A 226 -12.60 -1.51 3.75
C TYR A 226 -12.15 -2.29 2.50
N THR A 227 -10.85 -2.34 2.26
CA THR A 227 -10.28 -2.99 1.06
C THR A 227 -9.23 -4.04 1.40
N GLY A 228 -9.29 -4.61 2.60
CA GLY A 228 -8.42 -5.71 3.01
C GLY A 228 -8.74 -7.00 2.26
N ARG A 229 -7.75 -7.88 2.14
CA ARG A 229 -7.95 -9.18 1.50
C ARG A 229 -8.83 -10.08 2.34
N HIS A 230 -9.78 -10.77 1.72
CA HIS A 230 -10.66 -11.72 2.39
C HIS A 230 -9.87 -12.79 3.16
N PHE A 231 -10.31 -13.07 4.38
CA PHE A 231 -9.83 -14.17 5.22
C PHE A 231 -11.02 -14.91 5.85
N PRO A 232 -11.03 -16.27 5.91
CA PRO A 232 -10.02 -17.22 5.44
C PRO A 232 -9.71 -17.17 3.93
N ILE A 233 -8.54 -17.70 3.54
CA ILE A 233 -8.07 -17.71 2.14
C ILE A 233 -9.10 -18.41 1.24
N LEU A 234 -9.44 -17.77 0.13
CA LEU A 234 -10.32 -18.36 -0.89
C LEU A 234 -9.57 -19.43 -1.69
N GLY A 235 -10.26 -20.51 -2.06
CA GLY A 235 -9.67 -21.56 -2.89
C GLY A 235 -9.44 -21.15 -4.36
N SER A 236 -10.10 -20.09 -4.83
CA SER A 236 -9.94 -19.51 -6.18
C SER A 236 -10.48 -18.07 -6.20
N GLY A 237 -10.08 -17.27 -7.19
CA GLY A 237 -10.49 -15.86 -7.27
C GLY A 237 -9.93 -15.00 -6.13
N TRP A 238 -10.29 -13.73 -6.10
CA TRP A 238 -9.92 -12.82 -5.02
C TRP A 238 -11.13 -12.07 -4.53
N SER A 239 -11.04 -11.56 -3.31
CA SER A 239 -12.02 -10.61 -2.75
C SER A 239 -11.27 -9.69 -1.79
N ASN A 240 -11.47 -8.38 -1.95
CA ASN A 240 -10.77 -7.32 -1.22
C ASN A 240 -11.78 -6.37 -0.55
N GLU A 241 -12.65 -6.93 0.29
CA GLU A 241 -13.69 -6.21 1.05
C GLU A 241 -13.60 -6.44 2.57
N LEU A 242 -12.49 -6.99 3.06
CA LEU A 242 -12.28 -7.18 4.49
C LEU A 242 -12.11 -5.81 5.17
N ASP A 243 -12.80 -5.62 6.29
CA ASP A 243 -12.68 -4.43 7.12
C ASP A 243 -11.37 -4.45 7.93
N LEU A 244 -10.48 -3.50 7.62
CA LEU A 244 -9.21 -3.29 8.31
C LEU A 244 -9.29 -2.22 9.41
N SER A 245 -10.44 -1.56 9.60
CA SER A 245 -10.54 -0.35 10.41
C SER A 245 -10.38 -0.58 11.90
N ALA A 246 -10.67 -1.78 12.41
CA ALA A 246 -10.74 -2.08 13.85
C ALA A 246 -11.46 -0.98 14.66
N GLY A 247 -12.54 -0.41 14.09
CA GLY A 247 -13.33 0.65 14.71
C GLY A 247 -12.71 2.06 14.67
N THR A 248 -11.62 2.27 13.93
CA THR A 248 -11.09 3.61 13.64
C THR A 248 -11.88 4.28 12.51
N THR A 249 -11.77 5.60 12.41
CA THR A 249 -12.42 6.41 11.37
C THR A 249 -11.44 7.01 10.37
N GLY A 250 -10.15 6.66 10.46
CA GLY A 250 -9.15 7.19 9.55
C GLY A 250 -9.33 6.65 8.13
N GLY A 251 -9.11 7.53 7.14
CA GLY A 251 -9.35 7.21 5.73
C GLY A 251 -8.30 6.30 5.10
N THR A 252 -7.13 6.16 5.73
CA THR A 252 -5.97 5.44 5.20
C THR A 252 -5.49 4.39 6.19
N VAL A 253 -5.17 3.19 5.68
CA VAL A 253 -4.45 2.14 6.42
C VAL A 253 -3.26 1.65 5.59
N TYR A 254 -2.14 1.38 6.25
CA TYR A 254 -0.96 0.79 5.60
C TYR A 254 -1.00 -0.74 5.66
N VAL A 255 -0.83 -1.38 4.51
CA VAL A 255 -0.73 -2.83 4.36
C VAL A 255 0.68 -3.25 3.93
N ASP A 256 0.99 -4.54 4.05
CA ASP A 256 2.26 -5.15 3.61
C ASP A 256 2.50 -5.06 2.10
N GLY A 257 1.44 -5.30 1.32
CA GLY A 257 1.51 -5.37 -0.12
C GLY A 257 0.21 -4.95 -0.78
N SER A 258 0.30 -4.08 -1.79
CA SER A 258 -0.84 -3.50 -2.50
C SER A 258 -1.61 -4.59 -3.24
N LYS A 259 -0.94 -5.56 -3.88
CA LYS A 259 -1.57 -6.74 -4.47
C LYS A 259 -1.96 -7.77 -3.40
N ARG A 260 -0.99 -8.15 -2.57
CA ARG A 260 -1.09 -9.25 -1.59
C ARG A 260 -0.06 -9.00 -0.47
N ASP A 261 -0.38 -9.23 0.80
CA ASP A 261 -1.61 -9.81 1.36
C ASP A 261 -2.71 -8.78 1.68
N ARG A 262 -2.50 -7.48 1.42
CA ARG A 262 -3.41 -6.39 1.80
C ARG A 262 -3.86 -6.49 3.26
N THR A 263 -2.92 -6.79 4.13
CA THR A 263 -3.14 -6.98 5.57
C THR A 263 -2.22 -6.03 6.34
N VAL A 264 -2.67 -5.53 7.49
CA VAL A 264 -1.81 -4.76 8.37
C VAL A 264 -0.83 -5.72 9.06
N TRP A 265 0.44 -5.57 8.74
CA TRP A 265 1.55 -6.28 9.36
C TRP A 265 2.45 -5.30 10.11
N PRO A 266 2.53 -5.35 11.45
CA PRO A 266 3.33 -4.42 12.23
C PRO A 266 4.83 -4.51 11.93
N GLY A 267 5.32 -5.69 11.56
CA GLY A 267 6.70 -5.91 11.10
C GLY A 267 7.06 -4.98 9.95
N ASP A 268 6.22 -4.98 8.91
CA ASP A 268 6.35 -4.17 7.71
C ASP A 268 6.13 -2.68 8.01
N LEU A 269 5.09 -2.36 8.79
CA LEU A 269 4.77 -1.00 9.18
C LEU A 269 5.96 -0.31 9.86
N ALA A 270 6.61 -0.95 10.84
CA ALA A 270 7.70 -0.32 11.58
C ALA A 270 8.92 0.03 10.70
N ILE A 271 9.22 -0.80 9.70
CA ILE A 271 10.26 -0.50 8.71
C ILE A 271 9.81 0.65 7.80
N ALA A 272 8.52 0.69 7.47
CA ALA A 272 7.94 1.70 6.62
C ALA A 272 7.81 3.08 7.30
N VAL A 273 7.53 3.17 8.61
CA VAL A 273 7.19 4.43 9.30
C VAL A 273 8.20 5.55 9.03
N PRO A 274 9.51 5.42 9.33
CA PRO A 274 10.45 6.51 9.06
C PRO A 274 10.48 6.91 7.58
N SER A 275 10.33 5.95 6.68
CA SER A 275 10.31 6.17 5.24
C SER A 275 9.04 6.89 4.78
N ILE A 276 7.87 6.57 5.36
CA ILE A 276 6.60 7.26 5.11
C ILE A 276 6.74 8.72 5.57
N LEU A 277 7.17 8.93 6.82
CA LEU A 277 7.21 10.26 7.43
C LEU A 277 8.18 11.22 6.72
N VAL A 278 9.28 10.70 6.13
CA VAL A 278 10.25 11.52 5.39
C VAL A 278 9.91 11.69 3.90
N SER A 279 9.03 10.86 3.32
CA SER A 279 8.73 10.88 1.88
C SER A 279 7.34 11.42 1.57
N THR A 280 6.31 10.60 1.67
CA THR A 280 4.92 11.04 1.50
C THR A 280 4.56 12.04 2.61
N GLY A 281 5.01 11.79 3.84
CA GLY A 281 4.64 12.56 5.01
C GLY A 281 3.21 12.32 5.46
N ASP A 282 2.67 11.14 5.17
CA ASP A 282 1.33 10.74 5.60
C ASP A 282 1.30 10.30 7.07
N TRP A 283 1.34 11.30 7.96
CA TRP A 283 1.36 11.08 9.40
C TRP A 283 0.03 10.49 9.90
N GLU A 284 -1.09 10.96 9.35
CA GLU A 284 -2.43 10.50 9.73
C GLU A 284 -2.63 9.01 9.41
N GLY A 285 -2.19 8.55 8.23
CA GLY A 285 -2.27 7.14 7.86
C GLY A 285 -1.45 6.24 8.79
N VAL A 286 -0.26 6.69 9.21
CA VAL A 286 0.56 5.97 10.21
C VAL A 286 -0.14 5.93 11.56
N ALA A 287 -0.62 7.07 12.05
CA ALA A 287 -1.33 7.17 13.33
C ALA A 287 -2.55 6.24 13.38
N ASN A 288 -3.33 6.22 12.28
CA ASN A 288 -4.51 5.37 12.14
C ASN A 288 -4.13 3.88 12.15
N THR A 289 -3.07 3.49 11.41
CA THR A 289 -2.61 2.10 11.36
C THR A 289 -2.09 1.61 12.71
N LEU A 290 -1.37 2.45 13.46
CA LEU A 290 -0.98 2.12 14.84
C LEU A 290 -2.21 2.02 15.76
N GLN A 291 -3.18 2.92 15.62
CA GLN A 291 -4.40 2.89 16.43
C GLN A 291 -5.21 1.60 16.20
N ILE A 292 -5.25 1.11 14.96
CA ILE A 292 -5.82 -0.19 14.58
C ILE A 292 -5.18 -1.32 15.40
N LEU A 293 -3.85 -1.41 15.40
CA LEU A 293 -3.10 -2.43 16.15
C LEU A 293 -3.38 -2.35 17.67
N TYR A 294 -3.51 -1.14 18.21
CA TYR A 294 -3.85 -0.93 19.62
C TYR A 294 -5.32 -1.16 19.95
N ASN A 295 -6.23 -1.15 18.98
CA ASN A 295 -7.63 -1.53 19.17
C ASN A 295 -7.79 -3.05 19.26
N GLU A 296 -6.92 -3.79 18.56
CA GLU A 296 -6.80 -5.25 18.64
C GLU A 296 -5.92 -5.71 19.82
N GLN A 297 -5.48 -4.83 20.71
CA GLN A 297 -4.70 -5.23 21.88
C GLN A 297 -5.52 -6.16 22.79
N THR A 298 -4.97 -7.31 23.19
CA THR A 298 -5.64 -8.23 24.11
C THR A 298 -5.74 -7.65 25.53
N SER A 299 -6.60 -8.25 26.36
CA SER A 299 -6.70 -7.88 27.78
C SER A 299 -5.40 -8.11 28.57
N ALA A 300 -4.55 -9.04 28.12
CA ALA A 300 -3.22 -9.29 28.69
C ALA A 300 -2.18 -8.22 28.27
N GLY A 301 -2.51 -7.37 27.30
CA GLY A 301 -1.61 -6.35 26.75
C GLY A 301 -0.91 -6.75 25.45
N GLU A 302 -1.08 -7.99 24.99
CA GLU A 302 -0.47 -8.48 23.74
C GLU A 302 -1.00 -7.72 22.52
N LEU A 303 -0.09 -7.20 21.70
CA LEU A 303 -0.36 -6.60 20.39
C LEU A 303 -0.35 -7.70 19.30
N PRO A 304 -1.17 -7.56 18.25
CA PRO A 304 -1.29 -8.57 17.20
C PRO A 304 0.00 -8.75 16.39
N PHE A 305 0.24 -9.98 15.95
CA PHE A 305 1.25 -10.34 14.94
C PHE A 305 0.84 -9.88 13.54
N ALA A 306 -0.44 -9.95 13.22
CA ALA A 306 -1.04 -9.51 11.96
C ALA A 306 -2.54 -9.24 12.17
N GLY A 307 -3.12 -8.35 11.37
CA GLY A 307 -4.55 -8.09 11.37
C GLY A 307 -4.89 -6.59 11.49
N PRO A 308 -6.18 -6.25 11.34
CA PRO A 308 -7.32 -7.05 11.76
C PRO A 308 -7.90 -7.99 10.68
N GLY A 309 -8.88 -8.81 11.08
CA GLY A 309 -9.65 -9.71 10.23
C GLY A 309 -9.09 -11.14 10.18
N MET A 310 -7.80 -11.34 9.87
CA MET A 310 -7.12 -12.61 10.17
C MET A 310 -6.60 -12.68 11.62
N THR A 311 -6.83 -11.62 12.41
CA THR A 311 -6.12 -11.24 13.64
C THR A 311 -5.41 -12.40 14.33
N THR A 312 -4.08 -12.40 14.27
CA THR A 312 -3.22 -13.45 14.81
C THR A 312 -2.29 -12.85 15.88
N TYR A 313 -1.97 -13.63 16.91
CA TYR A 313 -1.10 -13.25 18.03
C TYR A 313 0.06 -14.26 18.19
N GLY A 314 0.81 -14.20 19.29
CA GLY A 314 1.86 -15.17 19.60
C GLY A 314 3.21 -14.84 18.95
N SER A 315 3.50 -13.56 18.73
CA SER A 315 4.79 -13.08 18.22
C SER A 315 5.37 -12.02 19.16
N ASP A 316 6.40 -12.39 19.94
CA ASP A 316 7.07 -11.42 20.81
C ASP A 316 7.87 -10.40 20.00
N THR A 317 8.43 -10.80 18.85
CA THR A 317 9.17 -9.89 17.99
C THR A 317 8.29 -8.84 17.33
N TYR A 318 7.12 -9.21 16.79
CA TYR A 318 6.19 -8.23 16.18
C TYR A 318 5.51 -7.35 17.23
N HIS A 319 5.29 -7.90 18.43
CA HIS A 319 4.88 -7.10 19.58
C HIS A 319 5.90 -5.98 19.88
N LEU A 320 7.18 -6.33 20.00
CA LEU A 320 8.26 -5.38 20.23
C LEU A 320 8.38 -4.36 19.08
N ILE A 321 8.25 -4.83 17.84
CA ILE A 321 8.35 -3.97 16.66
C ILE A 321 7.23 -2.92 16.64
N THR A 322 6.01 -3.26 17.05
CA THR A 322 4.91 -2.29 17.18
C THR A 322 5.25 -1.20 18.20
N LEU A 323 5.86 -1.56 19.33
CA LEU A 323 6.30 -0.60 20.35
C LEU A 323 7.42 0.33 19.85
N ILE A 324 8.28 -0.16 18.96
CA ILE A 324 9.30 0.65 18.28
C ILE A 324 8.62 1.63 17.31
N ALA A 325 7.71 1.15 16.47
CA ALA A 325 6.96 1.99 15.52
C ALA A 325 6.18 3.11 16.23
N SER A 326 5.57 2.80 17.37
CA SER A 326 4.89 3.78 18.23
C SER A 326 5.82 4.88 18.73
N PHE A 327 7.04 4.52 19.14
CA PHE A 327 8.05 5.51 19.51
C PHE A 327 8.48 6.34 18.31
N ASP A 328 8.78 5.70 17.18
CA ASP A 328 9.24 6.40 15.97
C ASP A 328 8.17 7.37 15.46
N TYR A 329 6.90 6.98 15.44
CA TYR A 329 5.79 7.90 15.13
C TYR A 329 5.83 9.14 16.01
N PHE A 330 5.80 8.96 17.33
CA PHE A 330 5.78 10.08 18.27
C PHE A 330 7.05 10.93 18.20
N PHE A 331 8.22 10.30 18.06
CA PHE A 331 9.50 11.00 17.97
C PHE A 331 9.54 11.97 16.77
N TRP A 332 8.97 11.55 15.63
CA TRP A 332 8.95 12.36 14.42
C TRP A 332 7.84 13.40 14.38
N THR A 333 6.67 13.11 14.95
CA THR A 333 5.49 13.98 14.85
C THR A 333 5.27 14.87 16.06
N ASN A 334 5.77 14.46 17.23
CA ASN A 334 5.47 15.06 18.52
C ASN A 334 3.95 15.20 18.77
N ASP A 335 3.16 14.25 18.27
CA ASP A 335 1.70 14.23 18.43
C ASP A 335 1.30 13.87 19.87
N GLN A 336 1.15 14.92 20.68
CA GLN A 336 0.77 14.80 22.09
C GLN A 336 -0.62 14.22 22.28
N GLY A 337 -1.59 14.54 21.40
CA GLY A 337 -2.96 14.03 21.51
C GLY A 337 -3.02 12.52 21.27
N TRP A 338 -2.27 12.04 20.27
CA TRP A 338 -2.11 10.61 20.04
C TRP A 338 -1.39 9.92 21.21
N LEU A 339 -0.34 10.53 21.76
CA LEU A 339 0.38 9.97 22.90
C LEU A 339 -0.52 9.86 24.13
N GLU A 340 -1.25 10.91 24.50
CA GLU A 340 -2.18 10.92 25.64
C GLU A 340 -3.22 9.79 25.52
N THR A 341 -3.74 9.56 24.32
CA THR A 341 -4.75 8.51 24.06
C THR A 341 -4.14 7.10 24.06
N THR A 342 -2.94 6.95 23.51
CA THR A 342 -2.33 5.64 23.26
C THR A 342 -1.47 5.14 24.41
N TYR A 343 -0.88 6.04 25.21
CA TYR A 343 0.08 5.70 26.25
C TYR A 343 -0.44 4.68 27.28
N PRO A 344 -1.71 4.74 27.77
CA PRO A 344 -2.23 3.70 28.65
C PRO A 344 -2.26 2.30 28.01
N LYS A 345 -2.46 2.22 26.69
CA LYS A 345 -2.37 0.95 25.94
C LYS A 345 -0.91 0.53 25.75
N TYR A 346 -0.02 1.48 25.46
CA TYR A 346 1.43 1.26 25.39
C TYR A 346 1.97 0.66 26.69
N GLN A 347 1.58 1.20 27.86
CA GLN A 347 1.98 0.68 29.17
C GLN A 347 1.54 -0.77 29.38
N ARG A 348 0.32 -1.16 28.95
CA ARG A 348 -0.11 -2.56 29.03
C ARG A 348 0.71 -3.48 28.14
N ALA A 349 1.07 -3.04 26.94
CA ALA A 349 1.95 -3.79 26.06
C ALA A 349 3.36 -3.93 26.66
N MET A 350 3.91 -2.85 27.22
CA MET A 350 5.17 -2.89 27.97
C MET A 350 5.09 -3.87 29.14
N ASN A 351 4.00 -3.88 29.92
CA ASN A 351 3.81 -4.82 31.03
C ASN A 351 3.74 -6.27 30.55
N PHE A 352 3.05 -6.53 29.44
CA PHE A 352 3.00 -7.86 28.82
C PHE A 352 4.40 -8.39 28.48
N ILE A 353 5.20 -7.59 27.77
CA ILE A 353 6.49 -8.07 27.26
C ILE A 353 7.60 -8.04 28.31
N THR A 354 7.62 -7.05 29.20
CA THR A 354 8.58 -6.99 30.32
C THR A 354 8.33 -8.09 31.35
N GLY A 355 7.09 -8.57 31.50
CA GLY A 355 6.75 -9.73 32.32
C GLY A 355 7.40 -11.05 31.84
N LYS A 356 7.97 -11.08 30.64
CA LYS A 356 8.71 -12.21 30.09
C LYS A 356 10.22 -12.10 30.29
N ILE A 357 10.72 -11.04 30.93
CA ILE A 357 12.12 -10.99 31.38
C ILE A 357 12.24 -11.91 32.60
N ASP A 358 13.08 -12.94 32.49
CA ASP A 358 13.27 -13.88 33.59
C ASP A 358 14.46 -13.52 34.50
N SER A 359 14.80 -14.41 35.43
CA SER A 359 15.88 -14.21 36.40
C SER A 359 17.27 -13.98 35.80
N THR A 360 17.47 -14.32 34.51
CA THR A 360 18.74 -14.03 33.81
C THR A 360 18.87 -12.57 33.40
N GLY A 361 17.78 -11.80 33.42
CA GLY A 361 17.71 -10.45 32.86
C GLY A 361 17.51 -10.41 31.35
N LEU A 362 17.36 -11.56 30.69
CA LEU A 362 17.00 -11.68 29.28
C LEU A 362 15.49 -11.84 29.10
N LEU A 363 14.99 -11.37 27.97
CA LEU A 363 13.67 -11.74 27.47
C LEU A 363 13.65 -13.24 27.16
N SER A 364 12.72 -13.96 27.78
CA SER A 364 12.37 -15.34 27.44
C SER A 364 11.23 -15.35 26.41
N VAL A 365 11.59 -15.52 25.15
CA VAL A 365 10.65 -15.53 24.03
C VAL A 365 9.76 -16.76 24.11
N THR A 366 8.46 -16.52 24.19
CA THR A 366 7.42 -17.56 24.22
C THR A 366 6.45 -17.44 23.05
N GLY A 367 6.26 -16.22 22.52
CA GLY A 367 5.59 -15.98 21.25
C GLY A 367 6.57 -16.18 20.09
N THR A 368 6.50 -17.33 19.44
CA THR A 368 7.48 -17.80 18.45
C THR A 368 7.10 -17.52 16.99
N ASN A 369 5.93 -16.94 16.71
CA ASN A 369 5.56 -16.55 15.37
C ASN A 369 6.48 -15.43 14.87
N ASP A 370 7.06 -15.58 13.68
CA ASP A 370 7.92 -14.57 13.05
C ASP A 370 7.99 -14.84 11.54
N TRP A 371 8.03 -13.80 10.71
CA TRP A 371 8.15 -13.93 9.27
C TRP A 371 9.60 -13.73 8.81
N GLY A 372 10.14 -14.72 8.11
CA GLY A 372 11.49 -14.66 7.55
C GLY A 372 12.62 -14.97 8.53
N ARG A 373 12.33 -15.29 9.80
CA ARG A 373 13.33 -15.79 10.76
C ARG A 373 12.98 -17.18 11.26
N VAL A 374 14.01 -17.97 11.50
CA VAL A 374 13.93 -19.31 12.07
C VAL A 374 14.50 -19.32 13.49
N PHE A 375 14.16 -20.35 14.27
CA PHE A 375 14.67 -20.57 15.64
C PHE A 375 14.32 -19.47 16.65
N GLN A 376 13.06 -19.03 16.64
CA GLN A 376 12.52 -18.22 17.73
C GLN A 376 12.39 -19.04 19.03
N GLY A 377 12.24 -18.34 20.15
CA GLY A 377 12.05 -18.95 21.47
C GLY A 377 13.25 -18.78 22.40
N GLY A 378 13.00 -18.90 23.71
CA GLY A 378 14.03 -18.80 24.74
C GLY A 378 14.77 -17.46 24.72
N HIS A 379 16.06 -17.47 25.06
CA HIS A 379 16.91 -16.27 25.11
C HIS A 379 17.45 -15.86 23.74
N ASN A 380 16.58 -15.74 22.74
CA ASN A 380 16.94 -15.37 21.38
C ASN A 380 17.63 -13.99 21.31
N THR A 381 18.84 -13.93 20.74
CA THR A 381 19.65 -12.70 20.69
C THR A 381 18.96 -11.56 19.93
N ALA A 382 18.35 -11.84 18.78
CA ALA A 382 17.70 -10.80 17.96
C ALA A 382 16.49 -10.20 18.68
N ALA A 383 15.66 -11.03 19.32
CA ALA A 383 14.54 -10.56 20.15
C ALA A 383 15.03 -9.72 21.34
N ASN A 384 16.13 -10.12 21.98
CA ASN A 384 16.73 -9.34 23.06
C ASN A 384 17.32 -7.99 22.59
N MET A 385 17.79 -7.87 21.34
CA MET A 385 18.17 -6.58 20.73
C MET A 385 16.96 -5.68 20.49
N LEU A 386 15.86 -6.23 19.99
CA LEU A 386 14.59 -5.51 19.88
C LEU A 386 14.09 -5.06 21.26
N MET A 387 14.17 -5.93 22.27
CA MET A 387 13.78 -5.60 23.64
C MET A 387 14.63 -4.47 24.23
N TYR A 388 15.94 -4.46 23.98
CA TYR A 388 16.80 -3.35 24.41
C TYR A 388 16.39 -2.03 23.75
N LYS A 389 16.14 -2.05 22.44
CA LYS A 389 15.62 -0.87 21.72
C LYS A 389 14.29 -0.41 22.33
N VAL A 390 13.33 -1.31 22.56
CA VAL A 390 12.04 -1.00 23.19
C VAL A 390 12.22 -0.40 24.57
N LEU A 391 13.01 -0.98 25.46
CA LEU A 391 13.18 -0.47 26.82
C LEU A 391 13.81 0.94 26.83
N THR A 392 14.80 1.18 25.97
CA THR A 392 15.44 2.50 25.87
C THR A 392 14.50 3.55 25.27
N SER A 393 13.76 3.21 24.21
CA SER A 393 12.79 4.12 23.59
C SER A 393 11.57 4.36 24.47
N ALA A 394 11.07 3.32 25.14
CA ALA A 394 9.97 3.41 26.08
C ALA A 394 10.32 4.29 27.28
N SER A 395 11.55 4.19 27.80
CA SER A 395 12.01 5.05 28.89
C SER A 395 11.93 6.54 28.52
N GLN A 396 12.35 6.89 27.30
CA GLN A 396 12.26 8.25 26.77
C GLN A 396 10.81 8.66 26.50
N LEU A 397 9.98 7.78 25.94
CA LEU A 397 8.56 8.01 25.70
C LEU A 397 7.80 8.28 27.00
N ALA A 398 8.10 7.51 28.05
CA ALA A 398 7.55 7.70 29.39
C ALA A 398 7.93 9.06 29.99
N THR A 399 9.17 9.54 29.77
CA THR A 399 9.55 10.89 30.16
C THR A 399 8.69 11.94 29.47
N TRP A 400 8.45 11.81 28.17
CA TRP A 400 7.59 12.73 27.41
C TRP A 400 6.11 12.64 27.82
N ALA A 401 5.65 11.45 28.22
CA ALA A 401 4.31 11.23 28.77
C ALA A 401 4.16 11.66 30.25
N GLY A 402 5.21 12.18 30.89
CA GLY A 402 5.18 12.58 32.31
C GLY A 402 5.24 11.43 33.33
N ASP A 403 5.54 10.22 32.90
CA ASP A 403 5.61 9.00 33.71
C ASP A 403 7.07 8.68 34.10
N SER A 404 7.59 9.44 35.07
CA SER A 404 8.97 9.27 35.57
C SER A 404 9.23 7.89 36.21
N ALA A 405 8.19 7.24 36.74
CA ALA A 405 8.31 5.93 37.38
C ALA A 405 8.58 4.82 36.35
N SER A 406 7.78 4.75 35.27
CA SER A 406 8.03 3.79 34.19
C SER A 406 9.33 4.12 33.44
N SER A 407 9.62 5.40 33.25
CA SER A 407 10.88 5.84 32.63
C SER A 407 12.11 5.29 33.37
N THR A 408 12.14 5.42 34.70
CA THR A 408 13.21 4.89 35.56
C THR A 408 13.27 3.36 35.50
N THR A 409 12.12 2.70 35.60
CA THR A 409 12.01 1.24 35.60
C THR A 409 12.55 0.63 34.30
N TRP A 410 12.10 1.13 33.15
CA TRP A 410 12.50 0.61 31.85
C TRP A 410 13.96 0.92 31.52
N SER A 411 14.50 2.06 31.97
CA SER A 411 15.94 2.37 31.87
C SER A 411 16.82 1.39 32.67
N GLN A 412 16.39 1.04 33.88
CA GLN A 412 17.09 0.05 34.70
C GLN A 412 17.04 -1.34 34.07
N GLN A 413 15.87 -1.76 33.56
CA GLN A 413 15.72 -3.01 32.83
C GLN A 413 16.61 -3.05 31.57
N ALA A 414 16.71 -1.95 30.82
CA ALA A 414 17.58 -1.87 29.65
C ALA A 414 19.06 -2.09 30.04
N SER A 415 19.49 -1.51 31.15
CA SER A 415 20.86 -1.66 31.66
C SER A 415 21.18 -3.10 32.09
N THR A 416 20.24 -3.76 32.77
CA THR A 416 20.34 -5.18 33.13
C THR A 416 20.40 -6.06 31.88
N LEU A 417 19.48 -5.85 30.93
CA LEU A 417 19.41 -6.60 29.68
C LEU A 417 20.70 -6.47 28.86
N LYS A 418 21.23 -5.25 28.71
CA LYS A 418 22.50 -5.02 28.01
C LYS A 418 23.65 -5.82 28.62
N THR A 419 23.70 -5.89 29.95
CA THR A 419 24.74 -6.66 30.66
C THR A 419 24.56 -8.15 30.40
N ALA A 420 23.32 -8.66 30.54
CA ALA A 420 23.01 -10.07 30.33
C ALA A 420 23.30 -10.54 28.90
N VAL A 421 22.92 -9.76 27.86
CA VAL A 421 23.22 -10.11 26.47
C VAL A 421 24.72 -10.21 26.23
N ASN A 422 25.50 -9.21 26.67
CA ASN A 422 26.95 -9.23 26.46
C ASN A 422 27.63 -10.39 27.19
N GLN A 423 27.05 -10.87 28.28
CA GLN A 423 27.60 -12.00 29.04
C GLN A 423 27.18 -13.36 28.49
N LEU A 424 25.94 -13.49 28.02
CA LEU A 424 25.31 -14.78 27.72
C LEU A 424 25.16 -15.07 26.23
N ASN A 425 25.13 -14.04 25.38
CA ASN A 425 24.84 -14.17 23.95
C ASN A 425 26.01 -13.73 23.06
N TYR A 426 27.07 -13.14 23.63
CA TYR A 426 28.28 -12.77 22.89
C TYR A 426 29.27 -13.93 22.86
N ASP A 427 29.74 -14.29 21.67
CA ASP A 427 30.82 -15.26 21.47
C ASP A 427 32.07 -14.52 20.99
N ALA A 428 33.05 -14.36 21.89
CA ALA A 428 34.31 -13.68 21.58
C ALA A 428 35.10 -14.34 20.43
N ALA A 429 34.86 -15.62 20.13
CA ALA A 429 35.48 -16.28 18.98
C ALA A 429 34.81 -15.89 17.65
N ALA A 430 33.54 -15.50 17.68
CA ALA A 430 32.79 -15.05 16.50
C ALA A 430 32.96 -13.55 16.21
N GLY A 431 33.39 -12.77 17.21
CA GLY A 431 33.51 -11.31 17.15
C GLY A 431 32.27 -10.62 17.69
#